data_AF-A0A7J7IZL3-F1
#
_entry.id   AF-A0A7J7IZL3-F1
#
_cell.length_a   1.000
_cell.length_b   1.000
_cell.length_c   1.000
_cell.angle_alpha   90.00
_cell.angle_beta   90.00
_cell.angle_gamma   90.00
#
_symmetry.space_group_name_H-M   'P 1'
#
loop_
_entity.id
_entity.type
_entity.pdbx_description
1 polymer ?
#
loop_
_entity_poly.entity_id
_entity_poly.type
_entity_poly.pdbx_seq_one_letter_code
_entity_poly.pdbx_strand_id
1 'polypeptide(L)'
;MIESKLEKKRKNILGAPIGKKVVFFVDDLNMPKLDTYGSQPPLELLRQYQDFRGFYDRDKLFWREIQDVTLSAACAPPGGGRNPVTPRLIRHFAMLSIPSPNEHSLKHMFLAILNGFFHEFPQAVKQTAESIVGAAVEIYNRMSAELLPTPAKSHYVFNLRDLSKCVQGILQCDVGNVRDNKQVFRLFCHETLRVFHDRLINNEDKQYFHTMLTEMASKYFSEVCKVFDA
;
A
#
# COMPACT_ATOMS: atom_id res chain seq x y z
N MET A 1 19.97 2.04 -14.07
CA MET A 1 19.28 1.84 -12.77
C MET A 1 19.86 0.67 -11.99
N ILE A 2 20.07 -0.52 -12.59
CA ILE A 2 20.67 -1.66 -11.88
C ILE A 2 22.13 -1.36 -11.46
N GLU A 3 22.90 -0.71 -12.32
CA GLU A 3 24.31 -0.42 -12.06
C GLU A 3 24.56 0.73 -11.07
N SER A 4 23.61 1.64 -10.87
CA SER A 4 23.87 2.93 -10.18
C SER A 4 24.13 2.78 -8.68
N LYS A 5 23.85 1.62 -8.10
CA LYS A 5 24.08 1.29 -6.69
C LYS A 5 25.18 0.23 -6.50
N LEU A 6 25.85 -0.18 -7.58
CA LEU A 6 26.91 -1.16 -7.57
C LEU A 6 28.27 -0.49 -7.69
N GLU A 7 29.27 -1.08 -7.04
CA GLU A 7 30.66 -0.66 -7.12
C GLU A 7 31.41 -1.47 -8.16
N LYS A 8 32.35 -0.82 -8.84
CA LYS A 8 33.28 -1.50 -9.72
C LYS A 8 34.30 -2.27 -8.89
N LYS A 9 34.27 -3.60 -8.98
CA LYS A 9 35.25 -4.49 -8.31
C LYS A 9 36.48 -4.70 -9.19
N ARG A 10 36.27 -4.95 -10.49
CA ARG A 10 37.32 -5.14 -11.50
C ARG A 10 36.86 -4.54 -12.84
N LYS A 11 37.67 -4.67 -13.90
CA LYS A 11 37.39 -4.06 -15.23
C LYS A 11 35.96 -4.32 -15.72
N ASN A 12 35.49 -5.57 -15.60
CA ASN A 12 34.19 -6.03 -16.11
C ASN A 12 33.23 -6.51 -15.02
N ILE A 13 33.56 -6.30 -13.74
CA ILE A 13 32.78 -6.81 -12.59
C ILE A 13 32.23 -5.64 -11.79
N LEU A 14 30.92 -5.62 -11.64
CA LEU A 14 30.19 -4.78 -10.71
C LEU A 14 29.71 -5.63 -9.54
N GLY A 15 29.54 -5.04 -8.36
CA GLY A 15 28.96 -5.79 -7.24
C GLY A 15 28.55 -4.90 -6.09
N ALA A 16 27.97 -5.52 -5.07
CA ALA A 16 27.61 -4.80 -3.84
C ALA A 16 28.84 -4.15 -3.19
N PRO A 17 28.66 -3.07 -2.40
CA PRO A 17 29.74 -2.48 -1.63
C PRO A 17 30.49 -3.51 -0.77
N ILE A 18 31.78 -3.27 -0.53
CA ILE A 18 32.63 -4.23 0.22
C ILE A 18 31.98 -4.60 1.56
N GLY A 19 31.86 -5.91 1.82
CA GLY A 19 31.25 -6.44 3.05
C GLY A 19 29.71 -6.38 3.09
N LYS A 20 29.05 -5.99 2.00
CA LYS A 20 27.58 -5.93 1.92
C LYS A 20 27.04 -6.87 0.84
N LYS A 21 25.76 -7.20 0.95
CA LYS A 21 24.96 -7.78 -0.13
C LYS A 21 23.86 -6.80 -0.50
N VAL A 22 23.57 -6.68 -1.79
CA VAL A 22 22.52 -5.79 -2.29
C VAL A 22 21.32 -6.62 -2.70
N VAL A 23 20.13 -6.24 -2.23
CA VAL A 23 18.88 -6.77 -2.75
C VAL A 23 18.37 -5.80 -3.82
N PHE A 24 18.24 -6.28 -5.05
CA PHE A 24 17.54 -5.57 -6.09
C PHE A 24 16.06 -5.96 -6.02
N PHE A 25 15.23 -5.04 -5.55
CA PHE A 25 13.79 -5.26 -5.41
C PHE A 25 13.04 -4.73 -6.65
N VAL A 26 12.23 -5.59 -7.26
CA VAL A 26 11.38 -5.26 -8.40
C VAL A 26 9.93 -5.27 -7.93
N ASP A 27 9.37 -4.07 -7.78
CA ASP A 27 7.94 -3.92 -7.53
C ASP A 27 7.15 -4.09 -8.83
N ASP A 28 5.90 -4.55 -8.71
CA ASP A 28 4.99 -4.80 -9.84
C ASP A 28 5.64 -5.56 -11.02
N LEU A 29 6.27 -6.71 -10.74
CA LEU A 29 7.00 -7.51 -11.74
C LEU A 29 6.17 -7.79 -13.01
N ASN A 30 4.86 -7.88 -12.89
CA ASN A 30 3.96 -8.25 -14.00
C ASN A 30 3.21 -7.09 -14.67
N MET A 31 3.59 -5.85 -14.37
CA MET A 31 3.11 -4.65 -15.08
C MET A 31 3.64 -4.46 -16.52
N PRO A 32 4.87 -4.89 -16.90
CA PRO A 32 5.37 -4.64 -18.24
C PRO A 32 4.42 -5.17 -19.33
N LYS A 33 4.15 -4.34 -20.34
CA LYS A 33 3.29 -4.69 -21.47
C LYS A 33 3.93 -5.81 -22.30
N LEU A 34 3.10 -6.71 -22.81
CA LEU A 34 3.49 -7.69 -23.80
C LEU A 34 3.83 -7.00 -25.12
N ASP A 35 4.90 -7.44 -25.78
CA ASP A 35 5.18 -7.07 -27.16
C ASP A 35 4.25 -7.81 -28.14
N THR A 36 4.42 -7.56 -29.44
CA THR A 36 3.65 -8.20 -30.52
C THR A 36 3.70 -9.73 -30.48
N TYR A 37 4.74 -10.31 -29.87
CA TYR A 37 4.98 -11.75 -29.80
C TYR A 37 4.70 -12.32 -28.41
N GLY A 38 4.10 -11.55 -27.50
CA GLY A 38 3.75 -12.01 -26.15
C GLY A 38 4.93 -12.09 -25.18
N SER A 39 6.06 -11.46 -25.50
CA SER A 39 7.22 -11.39 -24.61
C SER A 39 7.20 -10.11 -23.78
N GLN A 40 7.86 -10.16 -22.62
CA GLN A 40 8.08 -8.99 -21.75
C GLN A 40 9.60 -8.73 -21.67
N PRO A 41 10.18 -7.90 -22.56
CA PRO A 41 11.62 -7.69 -22.63
C PRO A 41 12.30 -7.34 -21.29
N PRO A 42 11.69 -6.52 -20.39
CA PRO A 42 12.26 -6.28 -19.07
C PRO A 42 12.41 -7.55 -18.21
N LEU A 43 11.48 -8.50 -18.34
CA LEU A 43 11.54 -9.77 -17.60
C LEU A 43 12.57 -10.73 -18.19
N GLU A 44 12.77 -10.72 -19.51
CA GLU A 44 13.84 -11.49 -20.12
C GLU A 44 15.22 -10.96 -19.73
N LEU A 45 15.37 -9.66 -19.51
CA LEU A 45 16.59 -9.08 -18.95
C LEU A 45 16.84 -9.58 -17.52
N LEU A 46 15.82 -9.62 -16.67
CA LEU A 46 15.92 -10.19 -15.31
C LEU A 46 16.25 -11.69 -15.34
N ARG A 47 15.66 -12.43 -16.28
CA ARG A 47 15.96 -13.85 -16.49
C ARG A 47 17.42 -14.04 -16.92
N GLN A 48 17.90 -13.24 -17.89
CA GLN A 48 19.30 -13.26 -18.32
C GLN A 48 20.25 -13.04 -17.13
N TYR A 49 19.93 -12.08 -16.25
CA TYR A 49 20.71 -11.88 -15.04
C TYR A 49 20.70 -13.09 -14.10
N GLN A 50 19.54 -13.72 -13.89
CA GLN A 50 19.45 -14.90 -13.04
C GLN A 50 20.20 -16.12 -13.60
N ASP A 51 20.14 -16.33 -14.91
CA ASP A 51 20.81 -17.43 -15.60
C ASP A 51 22.34 -17.23 -15.67
N PHE A 52 22.79 -16.00 -15.98
CA PHE A 52 24.20 -15.73 -16.34
C PHE A 52 24.96 -14.82 -15.38
N ARG A 53 24.32 -14.33 -14.32
CA ARG A 53 24.92 -13.43 -13.31
C ARG A 53 25.52 -12.14 -13.89
N GLY A 54 24.87 -11.57 -14.91
CA GLY A 54 25.38 -10.38 -15.57
C GLY A 54 24.54 -9.92 -16.75
N PHE A 55 25.07 -8.92 -17.47
CA PHE A 55 24.46 -8.34 -18.67
C PHE A 55 25.49 -8.10 -19.75
N TYR A 56 25.04 -8.11 -21.01
CA TYR A 56 25.89 -7.70 -22.12
C TYR A 56 25.83 -6.17 -22.31
N ASP A 57 26.99 -5.52 -22.25
CA ASP A 57 27.12 -4.09 -22.59
C ASP A 57 27.10 -3.92 -24.11
N ARG A 58 26.05 -3.29 -24.62
CA ARG A 58 25.88 -3.10 -26.08
C ARG A 58 26.77 -1.99 -26.65
N ASP A 59 27.25 -1.06 -25.81
CA ASP A 59 28.09 0.05 -26.26
C ASP A 59 29.56 -0.35 -26.26
N LYS A 60 29.99 -1.04 -25.21
CA LYS A 60 31.39 -1.48 -25.03
C LYS A 60 31.65 -2.91 -25.48
N LEU A 61 30.60 -3.64 -25.88
CA LEU A 61 30.66 -4.97 -26.48
C LEU A 61 31.37 -6.00 -25.59
N PHE A 62 31.07 -6.01 -24.29
CA PHE A 62 31.61 -7.01 -23.37
C PHE A 62 30.59 -7.44 -22.32
N TRP A 63 30.81 -8.63 -21.73
CA TRP A 63 30.00 -9.16 -20.64
C TRP A 63 30.33 -8.48 -19.30
N ARG A 64 29.33 -7.90 -18.65
CA ARG A 64 29.41 -7.33 -17.30
C ARG A 64 28.88 -8.33 -16.30
N GLU A 65 29.75 -8.80 -15.44
CA GLU A 65 29.38 -9.68 -14.34
C GLU A 65 28.91 -8.86 -13.13
N ILE A 66 27.89 -9.36 -12.43
CA ILE A 66 27.33 -8.75 -11.23
C ILE A 66 27.43 -9.73 -10.05
N GLN A 67 28.15 -9.31 -9.02
CA GLN A 67 28.43 -10.10 -7.81
C GLN A 67 27.72 -9.54 -6.58
N ASP A 68 27.42 -10.42 -5.61
CA ASP A 68 26.83 -10.06 -4.30
C ASP A 68 25.49 -9.32 -4.38
N VAL A 69 24.73 -9.55 -5.45
CA VAL A 69 23.38 -9.04 -5.64
C VAL A 69 22.38 -10.20 -5.63
N THR A 70 21.23 -10.01 -4.98
CA THR A 70 20.11 -10.94 -5.00
C THR A 70 18.86 -10.23 -5.49
N LEU A 71 18.10 -10.89 -6.35
CA LEU A 71 16.83 -10.36 -6.85
C LEU A 71 15.70 -10.73 -5.90
N SER A 72 14.87 -9.75 -5.56
CA SER A 72 13.57 -9.96 -4.92
C SER A 72 12.51 -9.26 -5.76
N ALA A 73 11.32 -9.82 -5.84
CA ALA A 73 10.26 -9.25 -6.66
C ALA A 73 8.90 -9.43 -6.00
N ALA A 74 8.00 -8.47 -6.23
CA ALA A 74 6.60 -8.54 -5.85
C ALA A 74 5.72 -8.38 -7.09
N CYS A 75 4.60 -9.06 -7.11
CA CYS A 75 3.55 -8.87 -8.11
C CYS A 75 2.19 -9.21 -7.53
N ALA A 76 1.16 -8.48 -7.96
CA ALA A 76 -0.21 -8.86 -7.70
C ALA A 76 -0.66 -9.97 -8.66
N PRO A 77 -1.72 -10.73 -8.32
CA PRO A 77 -2.28 -11.75 -9.21
C PRO A 77 -2.59 -11.20 -10.62
N PRO A 78 -2.48 -12.02 -11.67
CA PRO A 78 -2.79 -11.60 -13.03
C PRO A 78 -4.28 -11.22 -13.15
N GLY A 79 -4.57 -10.22 -13.98
CA GLY A 79 -5.90 -9.61 -14.12
C GLY A 79 -5.89 -8.10 -13.95
N GLY A 80 -6.98 -7.43 -14.35
CA GLY A 80 -7.13 -5.97 -14.20
C GLY A 80 -6.00 -5.15 -14.86
N GLY A 81 -5.45 -5.63 -15.99
CA GLY A 81 -4.32 -5.01 -16.69
C GLY A 81 -2.94 -5.59 -16.36
N ARG A 82 -2.84 -6.52 -15.41
CA ARG A 82 -1.60 -7.22 -15.05
C ARG A 82 -1.45 -8.52 -15.82
N ASN A 83 -0.25 -8.76 -16.35
CA ASN A 83 0.05 -9.94 -17.16
C ASN A 83 0.43 -11.15 -16.29
N PRO A 84 0.33 -12.39 -16.80
CA PRO A 84 0.97 -13.54 -16.15
C PRO A 84 2.50 -13.44 -16.29
N VAL A 85 3.25 -13.80 -15.24
CA VAL A 85 4.71 -13.90 -15.30
C VAL A 85 5.11 -15.23 -15.94
N THR A 86 6.13 -15.23 -16.78
CA THR A 86 6.54 -16.44 -17.49
C THR A 86 7.11 -17.51 -16.53
N PRO A 87 6.77 -18.80 -16.72
CA PRO A 87 7.33 -19.89 -15.90
C PRO A 87 8.86 -19.96 -15.95
N ARG A 88 9.45 -19.53 -17.09
CA ARG A 88 10.90 -19.45 -17.29
C ARG A 88 11.58 -18.48 -16.31
N LEU A 89 10.91 -17.40 -15.91
CA LEU A 89 11.42 -16.51 -14.89
C LEU A 89 11.08 -17.03 -13.48
N ILE A 90 9.84 -17.47 -13.26
CA ILE A 90 9.35 -17.92 -11.94
C ILE A 90 10.20 -19.07 -11.38
N ARG A 91 10.74 -19.97 -12.23
CA ARG A 91 11.61 -21.07 -11.78
C ARG A 91 12.83 -20.63 -10.96
N HIS A 92 13.24 -19.37 -11.06
CA HIS A 92 14.36 -18.80 -10.30
C HIS A 92 13.97 -18.22 -8.94
N PHE A 93 12.68 -18.23 -8.58
CA PHE A 93 12.15 -17.63 -7.36
C PHE A 93 11.49 -18.66 -6.46
N ALA A 94 11.61 -18.44 -5.14
CA ALA A 94 10.69 -19.01 -4.18
C ALA A 94 9.45 -18.12 -4.12
N MET A 95 8.27 -18.70 -4.37
CA MET A 95 7.01 -17.97 -4.38
C MET A 95 6.39 -17.95 -2.98
N LEU A 96 6.10 -16.75 -2.48
CA LEU A 96 5.37 -16.54 -1.23
C LEU A 96 4.04 -15.85 -1.55
N SER A 97 2.94 -16.41 -1.06
CA SER A 97 1.62 -15.79 -1.18
C SER A 97 1.30 -15.00 0.08
N ILE A 98 0.97 -13.71 -0.07
CA ILE A 98 0.59 -12.83 1.02
C ILE A 98 -0.91 -12.56 0.90
N PRO A 99 -1.76 -13.27 1.67
CA PRO A 99 -3.19 -13.01 1.66
C PRO A 99 -3.51 -11.67 2.32
N SER A 100 -4.69 -11.13 2.00
CA SER A 100 -5.21 -9.95 2.69
C SER A 100 -5.39 -10.24 4.19
N PRO A 101 -5.02 -9.30 5.08
CA PRO A 101 -5.21 -9.47 6.52
C PRO A 101 -6.69 -9.55 6.86
N ASN A 102 -7.03 -10.37 7.86
CA ASN A 102 -8.38 -10.43 8.40
C ASN A 102 -8.68 -9.20 9.28
N GLU A 103 -9.96 -8.98 9.60
CA GLU A 103 -10.41 -7.84 10.40
C GLU A 103 -9.69 -7.72 11.74
N HIS A 104 -9.47 -8.84 12.43
CA HIS A 104 -8.76 -8.85 13.71
C HIS A 104 -7.31 -8.36 13.56
N SER A 105 -6.60 -8.82 12.53
CA SER A 105 -5.23 -8.41 12.22
C SER A 105 -5.18 -6.93 11.86
N LEU A 106 -6.15 -6.43 11.07
CA LEU A 106 -6.27 -5.02 10.73
C LEU A 106 -6.43 -4.17 12.00
N LYS A 107 -7.38 -4.52 12.87
CA LYS A 107 -7.60 -3.81 14.13
C LYS A 107 -6.35 -3.82 14.99
N HIS A 108 -5.71 -4.98 15.16
CA HIS A 108 -4.49 -5.10 15.96
C HIS A 108 -3.35 -4.20 15.44
N MET A 109 -3.08 -4.22 14.13
CA MET A 109 -2.03 -3.40 13.52
C MET A 109 -2.25 -1.90 13.75
N PHE A 110 -3.45 -1.40 13.43
CA PHE A 110 -3.74 0.03 13.54
C PHE A 110 -3.92 0.50 14.98
N LEU A 111 -4.43 -0.37 15.87
CA LEU A 111 -4.53 -0.07 17.29
C LEU A 111 -3.15 0.07 17.94
N ALA A 112 -2.19 -0.79 17.59
CA ALA A 112 -0.82 -0.68 18.08
C ALA A 112 -0.16 0.65 17.67
N ILE A 113 -0.35 1.07 16.41
CA ILE A 113 0.14 2.35 15.90
C ILE A 113 -0.51 3.52 16.66
N LEU A 114 -1.84 3.52 16.76
CA LEU A 114 -2.57 4.63 17.34
C LEU A 114 -2.35 4.74 18.86
N ASN A 115 -2.25 3.62 19.59
CA ASN A 115 -1.89 3.62 21.00
C ASN A 115 -0.48 4.15 21.24
N GLY A 116 0.48 3.80 20.38
CA GLY A 116 1.84 4.33 20.45
C GLY A 116 1.86 5.85 20.26
N PHE A 117 1.09 6.36 19.31
CA PHE A 117 0.99 7.79 19.05
C PHE A 117 0.23 8.55 20.14
N PHE A 118 -0.89 8.02 20.62
CA PHE A 118 -1.69 8.62 21.68
C PHE A 118 -1.06 8.51 23.07
N HIS A 119 0.12 7.89 23.21
CA HIS A 119 0.79 7.71 24.50
C HIS A 119 1.01 9.03 25.26
N GLU A 120 1.25 10.16 24.58
CA GLU A 120 1.45 11.46 25.22
C GLU A 120 0.17 12.31 25.31
N PHE A 121 -0.94 11.85 24.74
CA PHE A 121 -2.21 12.57 24.71
C PHE A 121 -2.98 12.43 26.04
N PRO A 122 -3.96 13.32 26.29
CA PRO A 122 -4.86 13.19 27.44
C PRO A 122 -5.62 11.86 27.46
N GLN A 123 -6.00 11.40 28.65
CA GLN A 123 -6.69 10.11 28.84
C GLN A 123 -7.97 9.99 28.00
N ALA A 124 -8.72 11.09 27.85
CA ALA A 124 -9.92 11.13 27.03
C ALA A 124 -9.66 10.81 25.55
N VAL A 125 -8.48 11.16 25.02
CA VAL A 125 -8.05 10.86 23.65
C VAL A 125 -7.51 9.43 23.55
N LYS A 126 -6.72 9.00 24.53
CA LYS A 126 -6.20 7.61 24.58
C LYS A 126 -7.30 6.56 24.50
N GLN A 127 -8.39 6.80 25.22
CA GLN A 127 -9.52 5.87 25.27
C GLN A 127 -10.31 5.76 23.95
N THR A 128 -10.13 6.69 23.00
CA THR A 128 -10.84 6.62 21.70
C THR A 128 -10.10 5.79 20.66
N ALA A 129 -8.87 5.33 20.93
CA ALA A 129 -8.07 4.59 19.94
C ALA A 129 -8.80 3.35 19.40
N GLU A 130 -9.42 2.56 20.28
CA GLU A 130 -10.18 1.37 19.89
C GLU A 130 -11.43 1.73 19.06
N SER A 131 -12.15 2.79 19.46
CA SER A 131 -13.31 3.31 18.73
C SER A 131 -12.95 3.79 17.32
N ILE A 132 -11.84 4.53 17.19
CA ILE A 132 -11.35 5.05 15.90
C ILE A 132 -10.98 3.89 14.98
N VAL A 133 -10.18 2.94 15.46
CA VAL A 133 -9.72 1.82 14.64
C VAL A 133 -10.88 0.90 14.28
N GLY A 134 -11.81 0.65 15.21
CA GLY A 134 -13.04 -0.09 14.96
C GLY A 134 -13.85 0.53 13.82
N ALA A 135 -14.15 1.84 13.94
CA ALA A 135 -14.87 2.58 12.91
C ALA A 135 -14.13 2.61 11.57
N ALA A 136 -12.82 2.85 11.57
CA ALA A 136 -12.02 2.93 10.36
C ALA A 136 -12.00 1.61 9.58
N VAL A 137 -11.84 0.49 10.28
CA VAL A 137 -11.82 -0.85 9.68
C VAL A 137 -13.22 -1.21 9.15
N GLU A 138 -14.28 -0.87 9.86
CA GLU A 138 -15.65 -1.11 9.39
C GLU A 138 -16.00 -0.28 8.16
N ILE A 139 -15.67 1.03 8.15
CA ILE A 139 -15.82 1.89 6.97
C ILE A 139 -15.07 1.29 5.79
N TYR A 140 -13.80 0.93 5.98
CA TYR A 140 -12.98 0.32 4.92
C TYR A 140 -13.64 -0.95 4.36
N ASN A 141 -14.07 -1.87 5.24
CA ASN A 141 -14.68 -3.13 4.81
C ASN A 141 -15.98 -2.91 4.03
N ARG A 142 -16.86 -2.02 4.49
CA ARG A 142 -18.12 -1.68 3.80
C ARG A 142 -17.86 -1.00 2.46
N MET A 143 -16.97 0.00 2.43
CA MET A 143 -16.59 0.69 1.19
C MET A 143 -16.02 -0.25 0.15
N SER A 144 -15.12 -1.17 0.55
CA SER A 144 -14.53 -2.18 -0.33
C SER A 144 -15.53 -3.23 -0.81
N ALA A 145 -16.57 -3.54 -0.03
CA ALA A 145 -17.56 -4.56 -0.37
C ALA A 145 -18.75 -4.03 -1.19
N GLU A 146 -19.24 -2.84 -0.85
CA GLU A 146 -20.50 -2.31 -1.37
C GLU A 146 -20.30 -1.34 -2.54
N LEU A 147 -19.17 -0.61 -2.58
CA LEU A 147 -18.85 0.34 -3.65
C LEU A 147 -17.76 -0.19 -4.57
N LEU A 148 -18.13 -1.21 -5.36
CA LEU A 148 -17.24 -1.88 -6.30
C LEU A 148 -16.94 -1.01 -7.54
N PRO A 149 -15.75 -1.17 -8.14
CA PRO A 149 -15.39 -0.46 -9.36
C PRO A 149 -16.25 -0.95 -10.53
N THR A 150 -16.83 0.00 -11.27
CA THR A 150 -17.56 -0.24 -12.52
C THR A 150 -16.91 0.55 -13.65
N PRO A 151 -17.19 0.29 -14.94
CA PRO A 151 -16.66 1.11 -16.03
C PRO A 151 -16.93 2.62 -15.87
N ALA A 152 -18.08 2.98 -15.28
CA ALA A 152 -18.44 4.38 -14.99
C ALA A 152 -17.79 4.92 -13.70
N LYS A 153 -17.36 4.05 -12.78
CA LYS A 153 -16.77 4.38 -11.46
C LYS A 153 -15.49 3.57 -11.25
N SER A 154 -14.57 3.61 -12.22
CA SER A 154 -13.40 2.70 -12.26
C SER A 154 -12.36 3.00 -11.17
N HIS A 155 -12.38 4.21 -10.62
CA HIS A 155 -11.52 4.69 -9.54
C HIS A 155 -12.03 4.31 -8.14
N TYR A 156 -13.17 3.62 -8.02
CA TYR A 156 -13.70 3.08 -6.75
C TYR A 156 -12.92 1.82 -6.34
N VAL A 157 -11.61 1.97 -6.17
CA VAL A 157 -10.71 0.90 -5.78
C VAL A 157 -10.18 1.24 -4.39
N PHE A 158 -10.81 0.64 -3.38
CA PHE A 158 -10.44 0.80 -1.98
C PHE A 158 -9.54 -0.35 -1.53
N ASN A 159 -8.36 -0.02 -1.00
CA ASN A 159 -7.40 -0.99 -0.51
C ASN A 159 -6.81 -0.55 0.84
N LEU A 160 -5.94 -1.39 1.43
CA LEU A 160 -5.35 -1.14 2.75
C LEU A 160 -4.65 0.23 2.87
N ARG A 161 -4.14 0.80 1.76
CA ARG A 161 -3.53 2.14 1.76
C ARG A 161 -4.52 3.22 2.16
N ASP A 162 -5.79 3.07 1.83
CA ASP A 162 -6.82 4.05 2.17
C ASP A 162 -7.07 4.06 3.68
N LEU A 163 -7.21 2.88 4.28
CA LEU A 163 -7.27 2.74 5.74
C LEU A 163 -6.01 3.31 6.41
N SER A 164 -4.82 3.01 5.87
CA SER A 164 -3.57 3.59 6.38
C SER A 164 -3.52 5.12 6.27
N LYS A 165 -4.08 5.72 5.21
CA LYS A 165 -4.14 7.17 5.05
C LYS A 165 -5.06 7.83 6.09
N CYS A 166 -6.21 7.21 6.39
CA CYS A 166 -7.09 7.71 7.46
C CYS A 166 -6.35 7.79 8.80
N VAL A 167 -5.66 6.71 9.16
CA VAL A 167 -4.87 6.69 10.40
C VAL A 167 -3.70 7.67 10.30
N GLN A 168 -3.00 7.75 9.17
CA GLN A 168 -1.90 8.68 8.96
C GLN A 168 -2.33 10.15 9.10
N GLY A 169 -3.55 10.51 8.68
CA GLY A 169 -4.10 11.86 8.89
C GLY A 169 -4.26 12.18 10.39
N ILE A 170 -4.76 11.22 11.17
CA ILE A 170 -4.87 11.36 12.63
C ILE A 170 -3.49 11.50 13.29
N LEU A 171 -2.48 10.78 12.79
CA LEU A 171 -1.10 10.86 13.27
C LEU A 171 -0.42 12.23 13.05
N GLN A 172 -1.06 13.17 12.37
CA GLN A 172 -0.55 14.53 12.17
C GLN A 172 -1.07 15.53 13.20
N CYS A 173 -1.96 15.12 14.10
CA CYS A 173 -2.51 16.03 15.11
C CYS A 173 -1.51 16.31 16.24
N ASP A 174 -1.62 17.50 16.83
CA ASP A 174 -0.73 17.94 17.90
C ASP A 174 -1.38 17.72 19.28
N VAL A 175 -0.57 17.25 20.23
CA VAL A 175 -0.96 16.98 21.63
C VAL A 175 -1.51 18.24 22.32
N GLY A 176 -1.01 19.42 21.95
CA GLY A 176 -1.44 20.70 22.49
C GLY A 176 -2.87 21.07 22.08
N ASN A 177 -3.30 20.67 20.88
CA ASN A 177 -4.55 21.08 20.25
C ASN A 177 -5.71 20.10 20.47
N VAL A 178 -5.43 18.80 20.52
CA VAL A 178 -6.44 17.75 20.61
C VAL A 178 -6.48 17.19 22.02
N ARG A 179 -7.50 17.59 22.80
CA ARG A 179 -7.59 17.29 24.23
C ARG A 179 -8.83 16.52 24.64
N ASP A 180 -9.88 16.52 23.82
CA ASP A 180 -11.13 15.81 24.10
C ASP A 180 -11.46 14.76 23.02
N ASN A 181 -12.42 13.89 23.33
CA ASN A 181 -12.88 12.85 22.42
C ASN A 181 -13.53 13.44 21.14
N LYS A 182 -14.26 14.56 21.27
CA LYS A 182 -14.99 15.23 20.19
C LYS A 182 -14.06 15.78 19.11
N GLN A 183 -12.94 16.39 19.49
CA GLN A 183 -11.94 16.94 18.59
C GLN A 183 -11.29 15.81 17.78
N VAL A 184 -10.90 14.71 18.44
CA VAL A 184 -10.32 13.54 17.75
C VAL A 184 -11.35 12.91 16.81
N PHE A 185 -12.61 12.81 17.25
CA PHE A 185 -13.67 12.25 16.42
C PHE A 185 -13.95 13.12 15.19
N ARG A 186 -14.01 14.45 15.34
CA ARG A 186 -14.14 15.39 14.21
C ARG A 186 -12.98 15.27 13.23
N LEU A 187 -11.76 15.13 13.75
CA LEU A 187 -10.58 14.89 12.91
C LEU A 187 -10.72 13.57 12.14
N PHE A 188 -11.11 12.49 12.81
CA PHE A 188 -11.36 11.20 12.18
C PHE A 188 -12.43 11.30 11.06
N CYS A 189 -13.54 11.99 11.31
CA CYS A 189 -14.56 12.27 10.30
C CYS A 189 -13.99 13.05 9.12
N HIS A 190 -13.17 14.08 9.38
CA HIS A 190 -12.51 14.84 8.32
C HIS A 190 -11.62 13.95 7.45
N GLU A 191 -10.75 13.15 8.05
CA GLU A 191 -9.82 12.28 7.32
C GLU A 191 -10.54 11.21 6.51
N THR A 192 -11.58 10.59 7.08
CA THR A 192 -12.39 9.60 6.36
C THR A 192 -13.13 10.23 5.17
N LEU A 193 -13.64 11.46 5.29
CA LEU A 193 -14.23 12.18 4.15
C LEU A 193 -13.18 12.44 3.05
N ARG A 194 -11.98 12.92 3.41
CA ARG A 194 -10.91 13.18 2.44
C ARG A 194 -10.42 11.93 1.72
N VAL A 195 -10.34 10.81 2.43
CA VAL A 195 -9.82 9.56 1.86
C VAL A 195 -10.85 8.86 0.99
N PHE A 196 -12.11 8.78 1.45
CA PHE A 196 -13.16 7.97 0.82
C PHE A 196 -14.20 8.82 0.09
N HIS A 197 -14.83 9.76 0.79
CA HIS A 197 -15.96 10.53 0.26
C HIS A 197 -15.58 11.41 -0.94
N ASP A 198 -14.40 12.05 -0.92
CA ASP A 198 -13.96 12.93 -2.02
C ASP A 198 -13.78 12.18 -3.36
N ARG A 199 -13.73 10.84 -3.36
CA ARG A 199 -13.69 10.02 -4.58
C ARG A 199 -15.06 9.74 -5.16
N LEU A 200 -16.13 9.94 -4.39
CA LEU A 200 -17.49 9.60 -4.78
C LEU A 200 -18.04 10.66 -5.73
N ILE A 201 -18.71 10.22 -6.80
CA ILE A 201 -19.17 11.12 -7.88
C ILE A 201 -20.62 11.53 -7.69
N ASN A 202 -21.53 10.56 -7.53
CA ASN A 202 -22.97 10.81 -7.43
C ASN A 202 -23.37 11.21 -6.00
N ASN A 203 -24.51 11.88 -5.88
CA ASN A 203 -25.04 12.27 -4.57
C ASN A 203 -25.53 11.07 -3.76
N GLU A 204 -25.96 9.99 -4.43
CA GLU A 204 -26.40 8.76 -3.78
C GLU A 204 -25.27 8.09 -2.99
N ASP A 205 -24.09 7.88 -3.59
CA ASP A 205 -22.97 7.24 -2.89
C ASP A 205 -22.45 8.16 -1.77
N LYS A 206 -22.45 9.48 -2.00
CA LYS A 206 -22.08 10.46 -0.96
C LYS A 206 -23.02 10.41 0.23
N GLN A 207 -24.33 10.38 -0.02
CA GLN A 207 -25.34 10.27 1.04
C GLN A 207 -25.24 8.93 1.78
N TYR A 208 -24.95 7.86 1.06
CA TYR A 208 -24.67 6.56 1.64
C TYR A 208 -23.45 6.62 2.57
N PHE A 209 -22.35 7.27 2.16
CA PHE A 209 -21.18 7.48 3.01
C PHE A 209 -21.50 8.31 4.26
N HIS A 210 -22.28 9.38 4.13
CA HIS A 210 -22.71 10.19 5.28
C HIS A 210 -23.55 9.41 6.28
N THR A 211 -24.46 8.56 5.78
CA THR A 211 -25.24 7.63 6.62
C THR A 211 -24.32 6.68 7.37
N MET A 212 -23.37 6.05 6.65
CA MET A 212 -22.37 5.17 7.25
C MET A 212 -21.55 5.88 8.34
N LEU A 213 -21.08 7.10 8.09
CA LEU A 213 -20.30 7.86 9.08
C LEU A 213 -21.13 8.21 10.32
N THR A 214 -22.42 8.50 10.13
CA THR A 214 -23.37 8.76 11.22
C THR A 214 -23.62 7.51 12.07
N GLU A 215 -23.72 6.34 11.44
CA GLU A 215 -23.79 5.05 12.15
C GLU A 215 -22.53 4.79 12.97
N MET A 216 -21.35 5.06 12.41
CA MET A 216 -20.08 4.89 13.14
C MET A 216 -19.97 5.83 14.34
N ALA A 217 -20.45 7.07 14.23
CA ALA A 217 -20.51 8.02 15.33
C ALA A 217 -21.32 7.49 16.51
N SER A 218 -22.51 6.98 16.21
CA SER A 218 -23.43 6.42 17.21
C SER A 218 -22.84 5.15 17.84
N LYS A 219 -22.33 4.24 17.00
CA LYS A 219 -21.82 2.92 17.42
C LYS A 219 -20.54 3.00 18.25
N TYR A 220 -19.57 3.81 17.84
CA TYR A 220 -18.22 3.81 18.43
C TYR A 220 -17.94 4.98 19.37
N PHE A 221 -18.66 6.09 19.24
CA PHE A 221 -18.43 7.30 20.04
C PHE A 221 -19.65 7.69 20.90
N SER A 222 -20.79 6.98 20.74
CA SER A 222 -22.05 7.32 21.42
C SER A 222 -22.48 8.78 21.18
N GLU A 223 -22.08 9.34 20.04
CA GLU A 223 -22.42 10.71 19.65
C GLU A 223 -23.47 10.71 18.53
N VAL A 224 -24.46 11.61 18.63
CA VAL A 224 -25.32 11.95 17.50
C VAL A 224 -24.49 12.84 16.58
N CYS A 225 -24.11 12.32 15.41
CA CYS A 225 -23.28 13.03 14.45
C CYS A 225 -24.01 14.28 13.91
N LYS A 226 -23.85 15.44 14.56
CA LYS A 226 -24.23 16.76 14.03
C LYS A 226 -23.10 17.41 13.24
N VAL A 227 -22.21 16.60 12.65
CA VAL A 227 -21.03 17.10 11.92
C VAL A 227 -21.44 17.74 10.58
N PHE A 228 -22.67 17.52 10.13
CA PHE A 228 -23.15 17.94 8.80
C PHE A 228 -24.14 19.12 8.82
N ASP A 229 -24.38 19.74 9.98
CA ASP A 229 -25.19 20.96 10.10
C ASP A 229 -24.28 22.21 10.01
N ALA A 230 -23.75 22.51 8.83
CA ALA A 230 -23.13 23.79 8.50
C ALA A 230 -23.30 24.13 7.02
#